data_AF-A0A495ZMM7-F1
#
_entry.id   AF-A0A495ZMM7-F1
#
_cell.length_a   1.000
_cell.length_b   1.000
_cell.length_c   1.000
_cell.angle_alpha   90.00
_cell.angle_beta   90.00
_cell.angle_gamma   90.00
#
_symmetry.space_group_name_H-M   'P 1'
#
loop_
_entity.id
_entity.type
_entity.pdbx_description
1 polymer ?
#
loop_
_entity_poly.entity_id
_entity_poly.type
_entity_poly.pdbx_seq_one_letter_code
_entity_poly.pdbx_strand_id
1 'polypeptide(L)'
;MLIFKQLFFGLLLPAIAGSGIFILAKSFAAKRSRDQTEERNGLSSGWLFSAALSVGYIVGYIGLEGLPPFPPREGVHWLCYLALIGLILGVFWHFSLWGRLISQIVISIVVPRLLLGSMFKYSWGQVEGIIWWVCIAVTIFIFWQIAQESFAILPSGAWSPFVYFGLSGGTALILAVSGSLRLAQHAGILVALFAAIWIITLVAQSDDKVPIFPIGASAVIALALTGIWMNGYFYEEVPTASAALLLISLFLTPVGRIRAIQRLGARRSTFVQIAVIALPVVIAIGIAVVLSGLFGENRNY
;
A
#
# COMPACT_ATOMS: atom_id res chain seq x y z
N MET A 1 -19.36 -22.08 5.22
CA MET A 1 -18.96 -21.35 6.45
C MET A 1 -17.56 -20.72 6.36
N LEU A 2 -16.56 -21.37 5.73
CA LEU A 2 -15.21 -20.82 5.55
C LEU A 2 -15.16 -19.53 4.70
N ILE A 3 -15.87 -19.50 3.56
CA ILE A 3 -15.95 -18.31 2.69
C ILE A 3 -16.52 -17.10 3.44
N PHE A 4 -17.57 -17.31 4.24
CA PHE A 4 -18.17 -16.25 5.04
C PHE A 4 -17.18 -15.69 6.08
N LYS A 5 -16.43 -16.56 6.76
CA LYS A 5 -15.37 -16.13 7.68
C LYS A 5 -14.30 -15.31 6.95
N GLN A 6 -13.82 -15.76 5.80
CA GLN A 6 -12.80 -15.06 5.03
C GLN A 6 -13.28 -13.69 4.52
N LEU A 7 -14.52 -13.60 4.02
CA LEU A 7 -15.10 -12.32 3.59
C LEU A 7 -15.30 -11.37 4.78
N PHE A 8 -15.79 -11.90 5.91
CA PHE A 8 -16.02 -11.08 7.10
C PHE A 8 -14.71 -10.57 7.69
N PHE A 9 -13.75 -11.44 7.95
CA PHE A 9 -12.47 -11.09 8.59
C PHE A 9 -11.48 -10.41 7.65
N GLY A 10 -11.46 -10.78 6.37
CA GLY A 10 -10.53 -10.24 5.39
C GLY A 10 -10.96 -8.94 4.71
N LEU A 11 -12.27 -8.66 4.66
CA LEU A 11 -12.79 -7.46 3.97
C LEU A 11 -13.62 -6.58 4.90
N LEU A 12 -14.66 -7.12 5.51
CA LEU A 12 -15.68 -6.31 6.18
C LEU A 12 -15.19 -5.74 7.52
N LEU A 13 -14.59 -6.57 8.37
CA LEU A 13 -14.05 -6.18 9.67
C LEU A 13 -12.93 -5.12 9.56
N PRO A 14 -11.88 -5.28 8.73
CA PRO A 14 -10.84 -4.27 8.57
C PRO A 14 -11.42 -2.97 8.00
N ALA A 15 -12.35 -3.04 7.03
CA ALA A 15 -13.03 -1.86 6.51
C ALA A 15 -13.78 -1.11 7.61
N ILE A 16 -14.54 -1.79 8.47
CA ILE A 16 -15.27 -1.16 9.59
C ILE A 16 -14.31 -0.55 10.61
N ALA A 17 -13.29 -1.29 11.04
CA ALA A 17 -12.32 -0.80 12.02
C ALA A 17 -11.54 0.42 11.50
N GLY A 18 -11.02 0.33 10.28
CA GLY A 18 -10.29 1.43 9.63
C GLY A 18 -11.18 2.64 9.35
N SER A 19 -12.39 2.42 8.82
CA SER A 19 -13.33 3.52 8.54
C SER A 19 -13.80 4.25 9.79
N GLY A 20 -14.06 3.54 10.90
CA GLY A 20 -14.44 4.17 12.17
C GLY A 20 -13.38 5.15 12.66
N ILE A 21 -12.11 4.73 12.67
CA ILE A 21 -10.98 5.59 13.06
C ILE A 21 -10.81 6.73 12.05
N PHE A 22 -10.99 6.46 10.76
CA PHE A 22 -10.90 7.46 9.70
C PHE A 22 -11.98 8.55 9.83
N ILE A 23 -13.23 8.17 10.13
CA ILE A 23 -14.33 9.11 10.35
C ILE A 23 -14.03 9.98 11.58
N LEU A 24 -13.54 9.39 12.66
CA LEU A 24 -13.09 10.13 13.84
C LEU A 24 -11.98 11.12 13.47
N ALA A 25 -10.95 10.67 12.73
CA ALA A 25 -9.86 11.51 12.25
C ALA A 25 -10.37 12.72 11.46
N LYS A 26 -11.30 12.49 10.52
CA LYS A 26 -11.92 13.54 9.72
C LYS A 26 -12.75 14.49 10.58
N SER A 27 -13.51 13.98 11.56
CA SER A 27 -14.33 14.82 12.44
C SER A 27 -13.47 15.76 13.31
N PHE A 28 -12.34 15.26 13.83
CA PHE A 28 -11.39 16.07 14.60
C PHE A 28 -10.69 17.10 13.72
N ALA A 29 -10.30 16.72 12.50
CA ALA A 29 -9.71 17.65 11.54
C ALA A 29 -10.68 18.77 11.14
N ALA A 30 -11.94 18.44 10.87
CA ALA A 30 -12.98 19.40 10.50
C ALA A 30 -13.31 20.37 11.64
N LYS A 31 -13.47 19.86 12.87
CA LYS A 31 -13.71 20.69 14.06
C LYS A 31 -12.56 21.66 14.30
N ARG A 32 -11.32 21.17 14.20
CA ARG A 32 -10.11 21.98 14.42
C ARG A 32 -9.94 23.10 13.38
N SER A 33 -10.30 22.85 12.12
CA SER A 33 -10.26 23.88 11.07
C SER A 33 -11.25 25.03 11.32
N ARG A 34 -12.28 24.81 12.13
CA ARG A 34 -13.28 25.83 12.48
C ARG A 34 -12.85 26.70 13.67
N ASP A 35 -11.97 26.18 14.53
CA ASP A 35 -11.59 26.79 15.80
C ASP A 35 -10.22 27.52 15.78
N GLN A 36 -9.39 27.41 14.73
CA GLN A 36 -8.01 27.94 14.76
C GLN A 36 -7.69 29.03 13.72
N THR A 37 -7.51 30.24 14.26
CA THR A 37 -6.77 31.40 13.75
C THR A 37 -5.26 31.37 14.12
N GLU A 38 -4.70 30.30 14.70
CA GLU A 38 -3.27 30.29 15.11
C GLU A 38 -2.51 28.96 14.82
N GLU A 39 -1.83 28.99 13.67
CA GLU A 39 -0.43 28.62 13.35
C GLU A 39 0.35 27.43 13.94
N ARG A 40 -0.06 26.68 14.98
CA ARG A 40 0.93 25.78 15.64
C ARG A 40 0.70 24.28 15.75
N ASN A 41 -0.40 23.70 15.26
CA ASN A 41 -0.66 22.28 15.54
C ASN A 41 -1.19 21.45 14.36
N GLY A 42 -0.42 21.41 13.27
CA GLY A 42 -0.58 20.41 12.20
C GLY A 42 -0.26 18.95 12.62
N LEU A 43 0.21 18.74 13.85
CA LEU A 43 0.64 17.45 14.40
C LEU A 43 -0.49 16.44 14.66
N SER A 44 -1.73 16.87 14.96
CA SER A 44 -2.71 15.93 15.56
C SER A 44 -3.64 15.20 14.60
N SER A 45 -3.71 15.58 13.32
CA SER A 45 -4.62 14.92 12.36
C SER A 45 -3.92 13.79 11.61
N GLY A 46 -2.65 14.00 11.24
CA GLY A 46 -1.91 13.10 10.35
C GLY A 46 -1.77 11.67 10.88
N TRP A 47 -1.46 11.53 12.17
CA TRP A 47 -1.24 10.24 12.81
C TRP A 47 -2.51 9.37 12.88
N LEU A 48 -3.70 9.99 12.91
CA LEU A 48 -4.96 9.25 12.98
C LEU A 48 -5.25 8.49 11.68
N PHE A 49 -4.81 8.99 10.53
CA PHE A 49 -4.93 8.27 9.26
C PHE A 49 -3.98 7.07 9.21
N SER A 50 -2.73 7.24 9.68
CA SER A 50 -1.80 6.13 9.83
C SER A 50 -2.35 5.09 10.81
N ALA A 51 -3.00 5.53 11.89
CA ALA A 51 -3.69 4.65 12.83
C ALA A 51 -4.85 3.90 12.17
N ALA A 52 -5.70 4.58 11.40
CA ALA A 52 -6.82 3.95 10.69
C ALA A 52 -6.34 2.83 9.75
N LEU A 53 -5.31 3.10 8.94
CA LEU A 53 -4.75 2.10 8.02
C LEU A 53 -4.08 0.95 8.78
N SER A 54 -3.27 1.25 9.79
CA SER A 54 -2.50 0.24 10.51
C SER A 54 -3.39 -0.65 11.37
N VAL A 55 -4.31 -0.05 12.15
CA VAL A 55 -5.25 -0.80 12.98
C VAL A 55 -6.19 -1.61 12.11
N GLY A 56 -6.73 -1.01 11.03
CA GLY A 56 -7.54 -1.73 10.06
C GLY A 56 -6.80 -2.94 9.49
N TYR A 57 -5.54 -2.75 9.08
CA TYR A 57 -4.72 -3.84 8.55
C TYR A 57 -4.43 -4.93 9.59
N ILE A 58 -4.04 -4.56 10.82
CA ILE A 58 -3.76 -5.48 11.92
C ILE A 58 -5.00 -6.28 12.30
N VAL A 59 -6.17 -5.64 12.37
CA VAL A 59 -7.44 -6.32 12.67
C VAL A 59 -7.79 -7.33 11.57
N GLY A 60 -7.62 -6.95 10.30
CA GLY A 60 -7.80 -7.87 9.18
C GLY A 60 -6.80 -9.03 9.24
N TYR A 61 -5.53 -8.75 9.52
CA TYR A 61 -4.47 -9.75 9.68
C TYR A 61 -4.84 -10.76 10.78
N ILE A 62 -5.17 -10.28 11.98
CA ILE A 62 -5.52 -11.15 13.12
C ILE A 62 -6.79 -11.96 12.82
N GLY A 63 -7.75 -11.37 12.10
CA GLY A 63 -8.96 -12.08 11.70
C GLY A 63 -8.71 -13.22 10.71
N LEU A 64 -7.70 -13.09 9.84
CA LEU A 64 -7.33 -14.11 8.85
C LEU A 64 -6.37 -15.16 9.40
N GLU A 65 -5.30 -14.72 10.06
CA GLU A 65 -4.14 -15.53 10.44
C GLU A 65 -4.05 -15.81 11.95
N GLY A 66 -4.85 -15.12 12.76
CA GLY A 66 -4.68 -15.10 14.21
C GLY A 66 -3.51 -14.22 14.66
N LEU A 67 -3.13 -14.37 15.94
CA LEU A 67 -2.01 -13.61 16.50
C LEU A 67 -0.68 -14.14 15.95
N PRO A 68 0.17 -13.28 15.34
CA PRO A 68 1.45 -13.72 14.82
C PRO A 68 2.40 -14.13 15.97
N PRO A 69 3.20 -15.20 15.79
CA PRO A 69 4.17 -15.62 16.80
C PRO A 69 5.34 -14.62 16.90
N PHE A 70 5.88 -14.47 18.11
CA PHE A 70 7.09 -13.70 18.37
C PHE A 70 8.21 -14.62 18.89
N PRO A 71 9.38 -14.70 18.22
CA PRO A 71 9.76 -13.96 17.01
C PRO A 71 9.06 -14.46 15.73
N PRO A 72 8.90 -13.61 14.70
CA PRO A 72 8.29 -14.00 13.43
C PRO A 72 9.10 -15.10 12.74
N ARG A 73 8.42 -16.15 12.26
CA ARG A 73 9.03 -17.30 11.58
C ARG A 73 8.92 -17.25 10.05
N GLU A 74 7.84 -16.66 9.54
CA GLU A 74 7.52 -16.57 8.12
C GLU A 74 7.47 -15.11 7.66
N GLY A 75 7.74 -14.87 6.39
CA GLY A 75 7.67 -13.52 5.79
C GLY A 75 6.27 -12.90 5.90
N VAL A 76 5.21 -13.72 5.88
CA VAL A 76 3.82 -13.28 6.08
C VAL A 76 3.61 -12.70 7.49
N HIS A 77 4.24 -13.29 8.52
CA HIS A 77 4.10 -12.82 9.91
C HIS A 77 4.62 -11.40 10.10
N TRP A 78 5.66 -11.03 9.34
CA TRP A 78 6.20 -9.67 9.35
C TRP A 78 5.21 -8.63 8.85
N LEU A 79 4.22 -8.96 8.02
CA LEU A 79 3.26 -7.98 7.49
C LEU A 79 2.50 -7.26 8.61
N CYS A 80 2.10 -7.98 9.67
CA CYS A 80 1.46 -7.38 10.84
C CYS A 80 2.39 -6.40 11.58
N TYR A 81 3.67 -6.79 11.77
CA TYR A 81 4.66 -5.94 12.43
C TYR A 81 5.07 -4.74 11.57
N LEU A 82 5.10 -4.89 10.24
CA LEU A 82 5.34 -3.78 9.31
C LEU A 82 4.23 -2.74 9.36
N ALA A 83 2.97 -3.14 9.50
CA ALA A 83 1.87 -2.21 9.75
C ALA A 83 2.04 -1.47 11.09
N LEU A 84 2.46 -2.17 12.15
CA LEU A 84 2.76 -1.55 13.45
C LEU A 84 3.94 -0.57 13.38
N ILE A 85 5.02 -0.93 12.67
CA ILE A 85 6.16 -0.04 12.42
C ILE A 85 5.70 1.19 11.62
N GLY A 86 4.87 0.99 10.59
CA GLY A 86 4.27 2.07 9.81
C GLY A 86 3.44 3.03 10.67
N LEU A 87 2.69 2.51 11.65
CA LEU A 87 1.96 3.32 12.62
C LEU A 87 2.91 4.19 13.44
N ILE A 88 3.93 3.58 14.05
CA ILE A 88 4.91 4.26 14.89
C ILE A 88 5.57 5.39 14.09
N LEU A 89 6.05 5.09 12.88
CA LEU A 89 6.65 6.09 12.00
C LEU A 89 5.67 7.19 11.62
N GLY A 90 4.42 6.84 11.31
CA GLY A 90 3.38 7.81 11.00
C GLY A 90 3.12 8.81 12.12
N VAL A 91 3.21 8.37 13.38
CA VAL A 91 3.11 9.23 14.57
C VAL A 91 4.32 10.16 14.69
N PHE A 92 5.53 9.64 14.49
CA PHE A 92 6.78 10.41 14.62
C PHE A 92 7.20 11.15 13.33
N TRP A 93 6.37 11.15 12.30
CA TRP A 93 6.74 11.63 10.96
C TRP A 93 7.01 13.14 10.88
N HIS A 94 6.51 13.91 11.85
CA HIS A 94 6.56 15.38 11.83
C HIS A 94 7.77 16.00 12.57
N PHE A 95 8.61 15.20 13.23
CA PHE A 95 9.65 15.74 14.12
C PHE A 95 10.88 16.30 13.37
N SER A 96 11.30 15.71 12.25
CA SER A 96 12.46 16.20 11.48
C SER A 96 12.50 15.63 10.06
N LEU A 97 12.83 16.47 9.07
CA LEU A 97 13.04 16.03 7.67
C LEU A 97 14.20 15.03 7.56
N TRP A 98 15.29 15.27 8.30
CA TRP A 98 16.44 14.36 8.36
C TRP A 98 16.09 13.07 9.09
N GLY A 99 15.36 13.16 10.22
CA GLY A 99 14.89 11.99 10.94
C GLY A 99 14.03 11.07 10.06
N ARG A 100 13.14 11.67 9.26
CA ARG A 100 12.33 10.96 8.27
C ARG A 100 13.20 10.26 7.23
N LEU A 101 14.10 10.97 6.56
CA LEU A 101 14.96 10.40 5.52
C LEU A 101 15.84 9.26 6.07
N ILE A 102 16.45 9.46 7.24
CA ILE A 102 17.25 8.44 7.91
C ILE A 102 16.38 7.22 8.23
N SER A 103 15.18 7.42 8.80
CA SER A 103 14.26 6.32 9.10
C SER A 103 13.85 5.54 7.84
N GLN A 104 13.57 6.23 6.73
CA GLN A 104 13.24 5.61 5.45
C GLN A 104 14.41 4.78 4.92
N ILE A 105 15.64 5.30 4.96
CA ILE A 105 16.84 4.58 4.52
C ILE A 105 17.07 3.34 5.39
N VAL A 106 17.09 3.51 6.72
CA VAL A 106 17.32 2.42 7.67
C VAL A 106 16.30 1.31 7.47
N ILE A 107 15.02 1.67 7.35
CA ILE A 107 13.95 0.67 7.21
C ILE A 107 14.00 0.00 5.84
N SER A 108 14.31 0.74 4.77
CA SER A 108 14.48 0.15 3.43
C SER A 108 15.64 -0.85 3.38
N ILE A 109 16.67 -0.67 4.22
CA ILE A 109 17.78 -1.61 4.37
C ILE A 109 17.39 -2.82 5.23
N VAL A 110 16.67 -2.60 6.33
CA VAL A 110 16.33 -3.65 7.30
C VAL A 110 15.20 -4.56 6.80
N VAL A 111 14.15 -4.01 6.18
CA VAL A 111 12.95 -4.75 5.77
C VAL A 111 13.26 -5.93 4.84
N PRO A 112 14.09 -5.78 3.78
CA PRO A 112 14.44 -6.92 2.93
C PRO A 112 15.11 -8.04 3.70
N ARG A 113 15.97 -7.69 4.67
CA ARG A 113 16.70 -8.67 5.46
C ARG A 113 15.77 -9.46 6.39
N LEU A 114 14.75 -8.79 6.94
CA LEU A 114 13.74 -9.42 7.79
C LEU A 114 12.79 -10.31 6.99
N LEU A 115 12.31 -9.83 5.84
CA LEU A 115 11.35 -10.55 5.01
C LEU A 115 11.95 -11.72 4.27
N LEU A 116 13.17 -11.55 3.71
CA LEU A 116 13.80 -12.55 2.85
C LEU A 116 14.87 -13.38 3.57
N GLY A 117 14.79 -13.46 4.91
CA GLY A 117 15.80 -14.12 5.72
C GLY A 117 16.10 -15.56 5.29
N SER A 118 15.10 -16.30 4.82
CA SER A 118 15.30 -17.66 4.29
C SER A 118 16.04 -17.67 2.94
N MET A 119 15.73 -16.77 2.01
CA MET A 119 16.41 -16.65 0.72
C MET A 119 17.90 -16.36 0.90
N PHE A 120 18.20 -15.43 1.81
CA PHE A 120 19.58 -15.09 2.15
C PHE A 120 20.36 -16.22 2.82
N LYS A 121 19.68 -17.13 3.52
CA LYS A 121 20.32 -18.20 4.28
C LYS A 121 20.51 -19.46 3.44
N TYR A 122 19.56 -19.76 2.56
CA TYR A 122 19.48 -21.07 1.89
C TYR A 122 19.54 -21.00 0.37
N SER A 123 19.23 -19.86 -0.26
CA SER A 123 19.08 -19.78 -1.71
C SER A 123 20.20 -18.97 -2.38
N TRP A 124 20.56 -17.82 -1.82
CA TRP A 124 21.52 -16.92 -2.44
C TRP A 124 22.95 -17.13 -1.94
N GLY A 125 23.91 -17.07 -2.86
CA GLY A 125 25.32 -16.94 -2.50
C GLY A 125 25.61 -15.60 -1.83
N GLN A 126 26.77 -15.45 -1.18
CA GLN A 126 27.11 -14.23 -0.43
C GLN A 126 27.10 -12.96 -1.30
N VAL A 127 27.70 -13.03 -2.49
CA VAL A 127 27.78 -11.89 -3.43
C VAL A 127 26.40 -11.58 -4.03
N GLU A 128 25.71 -12.61 -4.53
CA GLU A 128 24.36 -12.48 -5.09
C GLU A 128 23.38 -11.90 -4.06
N GLY A 129 23.43 -12.38 -2.81
CA GLY A 129 22.63 -11.85 -1.72
C GLY A 129 22.90 -10.37 -1.49
N ILE A 130 24.15 -9.92 -1.47
CA ILE A 130 24.47 -8.48 -1.30
C ILE A 130 23.88 -7.66 -2.46
N ILE A 131 24.00 -8.14 -3.71
CA ILE A 131 23.44 -7.46 -4.88
C ILE A 131 21.92 -7.30 -4.73
N TRP A 132 21.20 -8.40 -4.46
CA TRP A 132 19.75 -8.37 -4.25
C TRP A 132 19.36 -7.47 -3.09
N TRP A 133 20.10 -7.53 -1.97
CA TRP A 133 19.82 -6.72 -0.79
C TRP A 133 19.88 -5.22 -1.11
N VAL A 134 20.95 -4.78 -1.77
CA VAL A 134 21.15 -3.38 -2.15
C VAL A 134 20.08 -2.95 -3.16
N CYS A 135 19.85 -3.76 -4.21
CA CYS A 135 18.85 -3.44 -5.23
C CYS A 135 17.45 -3.30 -4.62
N ILE A 136 17.01 -4.26 -3.79
CA ILE A 136 15.69 -4.22 -3.16
C ILE A 136 15.61 -3.03 -2.19
N ALA A 137 16.65 -2.78 -1.38
CA ALA A 137 16.65 -1.65 -0.46
C ALA A 137 16.49 -0.30 -1.20
N VAL A 138 17.19 -0.12 -2.32
CA VAL A 138 17.06 1.05 -3.18
C VAL A 138 15.64 1.13 -3.77
N THR A 139 15.09 0.02 -4.27
CA THR A 139 13.73 -0.02 -4.81
C THR A 139 12.68 0.35 -3.76
N ILE A 140 12.78 -0.17 -2.52
CA ILE A 140 11.86 0.17 -1.42
C ILE A 140 11.95 1.66 -1.10
N PHE A 141 13.17 2.20 -1.01
CA PHE A 141 13.36 3.62 -0.71
C PHE A 141 12.72 4.50 -1.79
N ILE A 142 12.99 4.20 -3.06
CA ILE A 142 12.40 4.92 -4.21
C ILE A 142 10.87 4.79 -4.19
N PHE A 143 10.34 3.59 -3.98
CA PHE A 143 8.91 3.35 -3.88
C PHE A 143 8.28 4.19 -2.78
N TRP A 144 8.88 4.24 -1.61
CA TRP A 144 8.41 5.06 -0.50
C TRP A 144 8.35 6.53 -0.88
N GLN A 145 9.39 7.08 -1.51
CA GLN A 145 9.39 8.48 -1.97
C GLN A 145 8.26 8.73 -2.97
N ILE A 146 8.05 7.83 -3.93
CA ILE A 146 6.97 7.95 -4.92
C ILE A 146 5.60 7.89 -4.24
N ALA A 147 5.39 6.96 -3.31
CA ALA A 147 4.16 6.85 -2.55
C ALA A 147 3.89 8.14 -1.74
N GLN A 148 4.93 8.69 -1.12
CA GLN A 148 4.83 9.95 -0.40
C GLN A 148 4.50 11.14 -1.32
N GLU A 149 5.17 11.25 -2.46
CA GLU A 149 4.91 12.28 -3.45
C GLU A 149 3.51 12.15 -4.07
N SER A 150 3.04 10.92 -4.29
CA SER A 150 1.72 10.67 -4.88
C SER A 150 0.60 11.36 -4.10
N PHE A 151 0.72 11.47 -2.78
CA PHE A 151 -0.29 12.14 -1.95
C PHE A 151 -0.35 13.64 -2.16
N ALA A 152 0.75 14.24 -2.62
CA ALA A 152 0.82 15.66 -2.96
C ALA A 152 0.49 15.93 -4.45
N ILE A 153 0.64 14.92 -5.32
CA ILE A 153 0.46 15.06 -6.78
C ILE A 153 -0.96 14.69 -7.21
N LEU A 154 -1.49 13.61 -6.65
CA LEU A 154 -2.80 13.11 -7.05
C LEU A 154 -3.84 14.20 -6.75
N PRO A 155 -4.80 14.40 -7.67
CA PRO A 155 -5.89 15.33 -7.45
C PRO A 155 -6.53 15.02 -6.10
N SER A 156 -6.65 16.07 -5.30
CA SER A 156 -7.21 16.04 -3.96
C SER A 156 -8.63 15.47 -3.96
N GLY A 157 -9.08 15.03 -2.79
CA GLY A 157 -10.34 14.32 -2.67
C GLY A 157 -10.23 12.84 -3.08
N ALA A 158 -11.37 12.25 -3.45
CA ALA A 158 -11.60 10.80 -3.46
C ALA A 158 -10.69 9.99 -4.41
N TRP A 159 -9.97 10.64 -5.34
CA TRP A 159 -9.20 9.97 -6.38
C TRP A 159 -7.93 9.29 -5.88
N SER A 160 -7.28 9.84 -4.85
CA SER A 160 -6.07 9.23 -4.30
C SER A 160 -6.36 7.85 -3.68
N PRO A 161 -7.36 7.68 -2.78
CA PRO A 161 -7.80 6.36 -2.31
C PRO A 161 -8.19 5.40 -3.44
N PHE A 162 -8.81 5.89 -4.51
CA PHE A 162 -9.20 5.07 -5.65
C PHE A 162 -8.00 4.45 -6.39
N VAL A 163 -6.91 5.20 -6.55
CA VAL A 163 -5.67 4.70 -7.18
C VAL A 163 -5.08 3.56 -6.36
N TYR A 164 -5.00 3.74 -5.03
CA TYR A 164 -4.48 2.70 -4.13
C TYR A 164 -5.43 1.50 -4.01
N PHE A 165 -6.74 1.71 -4.10
CA PHE A 165 -7.73 0.65 -4.27
C PHE A 165 -7.45 -0.17 -5.53
N GLY A 166 -7.25 0.48 -6.68
CA GLY A 166 -6.92 -0.21 -7.94
C GLY A 166 -5.59 -0.97 -7.87
N LEU A 167 -4.55 -0.36 -7.29
CA LEU A 167 -3.24 -0.97 -7.14
C LEU A 167 -3.25 -2.20 -6.21
N SER A 168 -3.89 -2.09 -5.05
CA SER A 168 -4.06 -3.21 -4.12
C SER A 168 -4.98 -4.28 -4.70
N GLY A 169 -6.00 -3.90 -5.46
CA GLY A 169 -6.90 -4.83 -6.14
C GLY A 169 -6.20 -5.64 -7.22
N GLY A 170 -5.39 -4.97 -8.05
CA GLY A 170 -4.55 -5.65 -9.03
C GLY A 170 -3.51 -6.55 -8.39
N THR A 171 -2.88 -6.10 -7.30
CA THR A 171 -1.98 -6.93 -6.50
C THR A 171 -2.68 -8.20 -5.99
N ALA A 172 -3.88 -8.06 -5.40
CA ALA A 172 -4.66 -9.19 -4.90
C ALA A 172 -5.02 -10.18 -6.00
N LEU A 173 -5.47 -9.70 -7.17
CA LEU A 173 -5.81 -10.54 -8.31
C LEU A 173 -4.59 -11.28 -8.87
N ILE A 174 -3.47 -10.58 -9.06
CA ILE A 174 -2.22 -11.21 -9.55
C ILE A 174 -1.77 -12.30 -8.59
N LEU A 175 -1.78 -12.06 -7.27
CA LEU A 175 -1.40 -13.04 -6.26
C LEU A 175 -2.35 -14.24 -6.23
N ALA A 176 -3.67 -14.00 -6.32
CA ALA A 176 -4.66 -15.08 -6.32
C ALA A 176 -4.49 -15.99 -7.53
N VAL A 177 -4.26 -15.39 -8.70
CA VAL A 177 -4.05 -16.11 -9.97
C VAL A 177 -2.68 -16.79 -10.02
N SER A 178 -1.69 -16.27 -9.30
CA SER A 178 -0.36 -16.90 -9.13
C SER A 178 -0.35 -18.00 -8.05
N GLY A 179 -1.51 -18.39 -7.52
CA GLY A 179 -1.62 -19.51 -6.57
C GLY A 179 -1.53 -19.14 -5.09
N SER A 180 -1.21 -17.90 -4.73
CA SER A 180 -1.14 -17.46 -3.33
C SER A 180 -2.43 -16.78 -2.88
N LEU A 181 -3.44 -17.60 -2.54
CA LEU A 181 -4.68 -17.08 -1.96
C LEU A 181 -4.43 -16.36 -0.62
N ARG A 182 -3.45 -16.83 0.15
CA ARG A 182 -3.08 -16.25 1.45
C ARG A 182 -2.60 -14.80 1.31
N LEU A 183 -1.60 -14.54 0.45
CA LEU A 183 -1.14 -13.17 0.20
C LEU A 183 -2.18 -12.32 -0.52
N ALA A 184 -2.98 -12.91 -1.42
CA ALA A 184 -4.08 -12.21 -2.06
C ALA A 184 -5.10 -11.66 -1.05
N GLN A 185 -5.41 -12.41 0.01
CA GLN A 185 -6.27 -11.93 1.09
C GLN A 185 -5.65 -10.76 1.87
N HIS A 186 -4.33 -10.78 2.12
CA HIS A 186 -3.64 -9.64 2.72
C HIS A 186 -3.67 -8.39 1.85
N ALA A 187 -3.53 -8.52 0.54
CA ALA A 187 -3.78 -7.42 -0.39
C ALA A 187 -5.25 -6.99 -0.37
N GLY A 188 -6.17 -7.94 -0.26
CA GLY A 188 -7.61 -7.71 -0.09
C GLY A 188 -7.98 -6.87 1.12
N ILE A 189 -7.26 -6.99 2.24
CA ILE A 189 -7.44 -6.10 3.40
C ILE A 189 -7.19 -4.64 3.00
N LEU A 190 -6.10 -4.37 2.27
CA LEU A 190 -5.80 -3.03 1.77
C LEU A 190 -6.87 -2.54 0.79
N VAL A 191 -7.35 -3.41 -0.11
CA VAL A 191 -8.47 -3.11 -1.02
C VAL A 191 -9.68 -2.63 -0.24
N ALA A 192 -10.06 -3.37 0.82
CA ALA A 192 -11.23 -3.03 1.63
C ALA A 192 -11.06 -1.69 2.37
N LEU A 193 -9.86 -1.44 2.92
CA LEU A 193 -9.54 -0.17 3.57
C LEU A 193 -9.61 1.00 2.60
N PHE A 194 -8.97 0.89 1.43
CA PHE A 194 -8.98 1.95 0.43
C PHE A 194 -10.36 2.17 -0.18
N ALA A 195 -11.14 1.10 -0.39
CA ALA A 195 -12.53 1.21 -0.83
C ALA A 195 -13.39 1.96 0.20
N ALA A 196 -13.26 1.63 1.49
CA ALA A 196 -14.00 2.31 2.55
C ALA A 196 -13.62 3.80 2.63
N ILE A 197 -12.33 4.11 2.61
CA ILE A 197 -11.83 5.50 2.60
C ILE A 197 -12.34 6.24 1.36
N TRP A 198 -12.29 5.61 0.19
CA TRP A 198 -12.81 6.16 -1.05
C TRP A 198 -14.30 6.49 -0.96
N ILE A 199 -15.13 5.56 -0.50
CA ILE A 199 -16.59 5.75 -0.35
C ILE A 199 -16.88 6.88 0.64
N ILE A 200 -16.21 6.89 1.80
CA ILE A 200 -16.42 7.94 2.81
C ILE A 200 -16.04 9.31 2.28
N THR A 201 -14.98 9.38 1.49
CA THR A 201 -14.50 10.66 0.94
C THR A 201 -15.39 11.17 -0.19
N LEU A 202 -16.00 10.27 -0.98
CA LEU A 202 -17.07 10.60 -1.91
C LEU A 202 -18.34 11.10 -1.20
N VAL A 203 -18.83 10.37 -0.19
CA VAL A 203 -20.09 10.70 0.50
C VAL A 203 -19.97 12.00 1.29
N ALA A 204 -18.85 12.20 1.98
CA ALA A 204 -18.65 13.35 2.85
C ALA A 204 -18.19 14.60 2.08
N GLN A 205 -18.37 14.64 0.75
CA GLN A 205 -18.11 15.77 -0.18
C GLN A 205 -16.92 16.62 0.27
N SER A 206 -15.79 15.95 0.52
CA SER A 206 -14.64 16.61 1.13
C SER A 206 -14.21 17.77 0.24
N ASP A 207 -14.12 18.96 0.81
CA ASP A 207 -13.64 20.15 0.10
C ASP A 207 -12.34 19.81 -0.63
N ASP A 208 -12.31 20.01 -1.95
CA ASP A 208 -11.26 19.57 -2.87
C ASP A 208 -9.89 20.19 -2.54
N LYS A 209 -9.76 20.99 -1.49
CA LYS A 209 -8.53 21.68 -1.11
C LYS A 209 -7.70 20.93 -0.06
N VAL A 210 -8.28 19.97 0.66
CA VAL A 210 -7.56 19.26 1.73
C VAL A 210 -7.11 17.87 1.24
N PRO A 211 -5.79 17.57 1.26
CA PRO A 211 -5.32 16.23 0.93
C PRO A 211 -5.87 15.22 1.94
N ILE A 212 -6.45 14.13 1.43
CA ILE A 212 -7.02 13.07 2.28
C ILE A 212 -5.91 12.35 3.04
N PHE A 213 -4.84 11.96 2.33
CA PHE A 213 -3.76 11.22 2.95
C PHE A 213 -2.67 12.16 3.44
N PRO A 214 -2.43 12.21 4.76
CA PRO A 214 -1.27 12.90 5.30
C PRO A 214 -0.01 12.13 4.92
N ILE A 215 1.12 12.84 4.89
CA ILE A 215 2.43 12.29 4.54
C ILE A 215 2.78 11.06 5.41
N GLY A 216 2.39 11.06 6.69
CA GLY A 216 2.64 9.94 7.61
C GLY A 216 1.92 8.63 7.25
N ALA A 217 0.84 8.68 6.46
CA ALA A 217 0.15 7.46 6.00
C ALA A 217 0.99 6.68 4.97
N SER A 218 1.95 7.35 4.32
CA SER A 218 2.78 6.74 3.26
C SER A 218 3.63 5.60 3.81
N ALA A 219 4.07 5.70 5.06
CA ALA A 219 4.84 4.67 5.75
C ALA A 219 4.08 3.34 5.80
N VAL A 220 2.81 3.38 6.21
CA VAL A 220 1.97 2.18 6.34
C VAL A 220 1.73 1.55 4.98
N ILE A 221 1.36 2.36 3.98
CA ILE A 221 1.09 1.87 2.62
C ILE A 221 2.34 1.28 1.99
N ALA A 222 3.46 2.01 2.07
CA ALA A 222 4.73 1.57 1.48
C ALA A 222 5.21 0.27 2.11
N LEU A 223 5.18 0.15 3.44
CA LEU A 223 5.63 -1.06 4.11
C LEU A 223 4.71 -2.26 3.87
N ALA A 224 3.39 -2.06 3.90
CA ALA A 224 2.43 -3.14 3.66
C ALA A 224 2.50 -3.65 2.22
N LEU A 225 2.47 -2.77 1.22
CA LEU A 225 2.56 -3.17 -0.19
C LEU A 225 3.91 -3.79 -0.52
N THR A 226 5.02 -3.20 -0.04
CA THR A 226 6.36 -3.78 -0.21
C THR A 226 6.41 -5.19 0.39
N GLY A 227 5.93 -5.35 1.61
CA GLY A 227 5.92 -6.65 2.27
C GLY A 227 5.15 -7.68 1.46
N ILE A 228 3.96 -7.33 0.96
CA ILE A 228 3.14 -8.20 0.13
C ILE A 228 3.85 -8.55 -1.18
N TRP A 229 4.41 -7.56 -1.88
CA TRP A 229 5.08 -7.77 -3.17
C TRP A 229 6.35 -8.59 -3.06
N MET A 230 7.15 -8.35 -2.02
CA MET A 230 8.35 -9.14 -1.76
C MET A 230 8.00 -10.59 -1.44
N ASN A 231 7.00 -10.82 -0.60
CA ASN A 231 6.56 -12.19 -0.34
C ASN A 231 6.01 -12.86 -1.60
N GLY A 232 5.20 -12.15 -2.38
CA GLY A 232 4.64 -12.69 -3.63
C GLY A 232 5.71 -13.04 -4.66
N TYR A 233 6.66 -12.14 -4.90
CA TYR A 233 7.70 -12.35 -5.91
C TYR A 233 8.71 -13.44 -5.51
N PHE A 234 9.16 -13.46 -4.26
CA PHE A 234 10.22 -14.39 -3.84
C PHE A 234 9.74 -15.74 -3.31
N TYR A 235 8.49 -15.85 -2.84
CA TYR A 235 7.97 -17.09 -2.25
C TYR A 235 6.81 -17.72 -3.00
N GLU A 236 6.13 -16.99 -3.89
CA GLU A 236 4.88 -17.44 -4.54
C GLU A 236 4.95 -17.34 -6.07
N GLU A 237 6.17 -17.29 -6.61
CA GLU A 237 6.47 -17.37 -8.06
C GLU A 237 5.66 -16.40 -8.94
N VAL A 238 5.27 -15.24 -8.40
CA VAL A 238 4.53 -14.23 -9.16
C VAL A 238 5.34 -13.86 -10.42
N PRO A 239 4.72 -13.88 -11.62
CA PRO A 239 5.42 -13.59 -12.86
C PRO A 239 6.19 -12.25 -12.79
N THR A 240 7.48 -12.28 -13.11
CA THR A 240 8.37 -11.11 -13.04
C THR A 240 7.83 -9.94 -13.85
N ALA A 241 7.23 -10.22 -15.01
CA ALA A 241 6.60 -9.20 -15.84
C ALA A 241 5.43 -8.51 -15.12
N SER A 242 4.57 -9.24 -14.42
CA SER A 242 3.46 -8.69 -13.65
C SER A 242 3.96 -7.87 -12.46
N ALA A 243 4.96 -8.36 -11.73
CA ALA A 243 5.59 -7.62 -10.63
C ALA A 243 6.24 -6.32 -11.11
N ALA A 244 6.98 -6.36 -12.23
CA ALA A 244 7.59 -5.19 -12.84
C ALA A 244 6.55 -4.16 -13.30
N LEU A 245 5.45 -4.60 -13.90
CA LEU A 245 4.36 -3.71 -14.33
C LEU A 245 3.64 -3.06 -13.14
N LEU A 246 3.44 -3.78 -12.03
CA LEU A 246 2.92 -3.19 -10.79
C LEU A 246 3.85 -2.10 -10.25
N LEU A 247 5.16 -2.34 -10.24
CA LEU A 247 6.14 -1.32 -9.88
C LEU A 247 6.07 -0.11 -10.83
N ILE A 248 6.08 -0.35 -12.14
CA ILE A 248 5.99 0.71 -13.17
C ILE A 248 4.72 1.54 -12.99
N SER A 249 3.59 0.94 -12.63
CA SER A 249 2.32 1.67 -12.44
C SER A 249 2.47 2.84 -11.45
N LEU A 250 3.28 2.67 -10.40
CA LEU A 250 3.56 3.72 -9.42
C LEU A 250 4.51 4.80 -9.95
N PHE A 251 5.52 4.40 -10.74
CA PHE A 251 6.42 5.35 -11.39
C PHE A 251 5.70 6.27 -12.37
N LEU A 252 4.48 5.91 -12.81
CA LEU A 252 3.63 6.75 -13.63
C LEU A 252 2.80 7.78 -12.84
N THR A 253 2.80 7.73 -11.51
CA THR A 253 2.05 8.70 -10.69
C THR A 253 2.44 10.17 -10.95
N PRO A 254 3.73 10.52 -11.15
CA PRO A 254 4.15 11.88 -11.51
C PRO A 254 3.64 12.40 -12.86
N VAL A 255 3.06 11.55 -13.72
CA VAL A 255 2.49 11.95 -15.02
C VAL A 255 1.43 13.05 -14.85
N GLY A 256 0.71 13.09 -13.72
CA GLY A 256 -0.23 14.17 -13.41
C GLY A 256 0.39 15.57 -13.27
N ARG A 257 1.72 15.69 -13.09
CA ARG A 257 2.44 16.98 -13.06
C ARG A 257 2.74 17.53 -14.46
N ILE A 258 2.56 16.75 -15.52
CA ILE A 258 2.88 17.21 -16.88
C ILE A 258 1.92 18.34 -17.26
N ARG A 259 2.47 19.51 -17.61
CA ARG A 259 1.68 20.72 -17.94
C ARG A 259 0.62 20.46 -19.03
N ALA A 260 0.92 19.60 -20.00
CA ALA A 260 -0.03 19.23 -21.05
C ALA A 260 -1.29 18.55 -20.49
N ILE A 261 -1.15 17.70 -19.47
CA ILE A 261 -2.25 16.99 -18.82
C ILE A 261 -3.02 17.94 -17.89
N GLN A 262 -2.32 18.80 -17.16
CA GLN A 262 -2.95 19.81 -16.31
C GLN A 262 -3.84 20.80 -17.08
N ARG A 263 -3.48 21.11 -18.34
CA ARG A 263 -4.28 21.97 -19.23
C ARG A 263 -5.63 21.37 -19.64
N LEU A 264 -5.84 20.06 -19.49
CA LEU A 264 -7.09 19.39 -19.86
C LEU A 264 -8.25 19.67 -18.88
N GLY A 265 -7.99 20.37 -17.77
CA GLY A 265 -8.93 20.60 -16.68
C GLY A 265 -8.92 19.46 -15.65
N ALA A 266 -9.33 19.77 -14.42
CA ALA A 266 -9.14 18.89 -13.25
C ALA A 266 -9.72 17.47 -13.45
N ARG A 267 -10.98 17.36 -13.92
CA ARG A 267 -11.63 16.06 -14.14
C ARG A 267 -10.92 15.22 -15.21
N ARG A 268 -10.62 15.81 -16.38
CA ARG A 268 -9.98 15.08 -17.49
C ARG A 268 -8.55 14.68 -17.14
N SER A 269 -7.79 15.57 -16.49
CA SER A 269 -6.45 15.28 -15.96
C SER A 269 -6.47 14.06 -15.04
N THR A 270 -7.45 14.00 -14.13
CA THR A 270 -7.63 12.88 -13.20
C THR A 270 -7.90 11.57 -13.92
N PHE A 271 -8.83 11.55 -14.88
CA PHE A 271 -9.12 10.36 -15.67
C PHE A 271 -7.90 9.87 -16.46
N VAL A 272 -7.14 10.78 -17.07
CA VAL A 272 -5.91 10.44 -17.78
C VAL A 272 -4.88 9.84 -16.82
N GLN A 273 -4.67 10.44 -15.65
CA GLN A 273 -3.73 9.92 -14.66
C GLN A 273 -4.13 8.53 -14.15
N ILE A 274 -5.41 8.32 -13.84
CA ILE A 274 -5.94 7.02 -13.44
C ILE A 274 -5.77 6.00 -14.57
N ALA A 275 -6.11 6.35 -15.80
CA ALA A 275 -5.97 5.46 -16.95
C ALA A 275 -4.52 5.04 -17.17
N VAL A 276 -3.58 5.98 -17.06
CA VAL A 276 -2.14 5.73 -17.21
C VAL A 276 -1.61 4.80 -16.10
N ILE A 277 -2.07 4.95 -14.85
CA ILE A 277 -1.68 4.06 -13.74
C ILE A 277 -2.36 2.69 -13.85
N ALA A 278 -3.64 2.66 -14.21
CA ALA A 278 -4.44 1.44 -14.31
C ALA A 278 -4.00 0.55 -15.47
N LEU A 279 -3.52 1.13 -16.57
CA LEU A 279 -3.15 0.37 -17.77
C LEU A 279 -2.06 -0.69 -17.48
N PRO A 280 -0.90 -0.39 -16.87
CA PRO A 280 0.07 -1.41 -16.46
C PRO A 280 -0.51 -2.47 -15.52
N VAL A 281 -1.39 -2.08 -14.59
CA VAL A 281 -2.03 -3.01 -13.65
C VAL A 281 -2.92 -4.00 -14.39
N VAL A 282 -3.74 -3.53 -15.35
CA VAL A 282 -4.60 -4.38 -16.18
C VAL A 282 -3.76 -5.33 -17.05
N ILE A 283 -2.69 -4.83 -17.65
CA ILE A 283 -1.76 -5.66 -18.43
C ILE A 283 -1.09 -6.71 -17.53
N ALA A 284 -0.67 -6.33 -16.32
CA ALA A 284 -0.06 -7.24 -15.35
C ALA A 284 -1.01 -8.36 -14.93
N ILE A 285 -2.28 -8.05 -14.71
CA ILE A 285 -3.33 -9.04 -14.44
C ILE A 285 -3.51 -9.96 -15.65
N GLY A 286 -3.61 -9.40 -16.87
CA GLY A 286 -3.73 -10.19 -18.09
C GLY A 286 -2.59 -11.18 -18.28
N ILE A 287 -1.34 -10.75 -18.05
CA ILE A 287 -0.16 -11.61 -18.10
C ILE A 287 -0.25 -12.71 -17.03
N ALA A 288 -0.60 -12.37 -15.78
CA ALA A 288 -0.74 -13.35 -14.71
C ALA A 288 -1.81 -14.41 -15.06
N VAL A 289 -2.95 -13.99 -15.61
CA VAL A 289 -4.03 -14.89 -16.03
C VAL A 289 -3.59 -15.82 -17.15
N VAL A 290 -2.90 -15.30 -18.17
CA VAL A 290 -2.38 -16.13 -19.28
C VAL A 290 -1.36 -17.14 -18.77
N LEU A 291 -0.43 -16.72 -17.90
CA LEU A 291 0.63 -17.59 -17.38
C LEU A 291 0.14 -18.60 -16.32
N SER A 292 -0.96 -18.32 -15.64
CA SER A 292 -1.55 -19.23 -14.65
C SER A 292 -2.12 -20.53 -15.26
N GLY A 293 -2.19 -20.64 -16.59
CA GLY A 293 -2.75 -21.82 -17.26
C GLY A 293 -4.26 -21.98 -17.09
N LEU A 294 -4.96 -20.97 -16.55
CA LEU A 294 -6.40 -21.00 -16.26
C LEU A 294 -7.26 -21.28 -17.52
N PHE A 295 -6.72 -21.03 -18.72
CA PHE A 295 -7.36 -21.32 -20.00
C PHE A 295 -6.85 -22.58 -20.73
N GLY A 296 -6.10 -23.45 -20.07
CA GLY A 296 -5.97 -24.85 -20.50
C GLY A 296 -4.92 -25.20 -21.55
N GLU A 297 -3.97 -24.30 -21.88
CA GLU A 297 -2.78 -24.68 -22.67
C GLU A 297 -1.52 -24.59 -21.81
N ASN A 298 -1.26 -25.64 -21.02
CA ASN A 298 0.08 -25.91 -20.50
C ASN A 298 1.00 -26.28 -21.67
N ARG A 299 1.46 -25.29 -22.44
CA ARG A 299 2.62 -25.45 -23.32
C ARG A 299 3.87 -25.11 -22.52
N ASN A 300 4.36 -26.13 -21.82
CA ASN A 300 5.73 -26.29 -21.33
C ASN A 300 6.24 -25.21 -20.36
N TYR A 301 6.19 -25.54 -19.07
CA TYR A 301 7.35 -25.36 -18.20
C TYR A 301 8.30 -26.54 -18.41
#